data_AF-A0A916FYX9-F1
#
_entry.id   AF-A0A916FYX9-F1
#
_cell.length_a   1.000
_cell.length_b   1.000
_cell.length_c   1.000
_cell.angle_alpha   90.00
_cell.angle_beta   90.00
_cell.angle_gamma   90.00
#
_symmetry.space_group_name_H-M   'P 1'
#
loop_
_entity.id
_entity.type
_entity.pdbx_description
1 polymer ?
#
loop_
_entity_poly.entity_id
_entity_poly.type
_entity_poly.pdbx_seq_one_letter_code
_entity_poly.pdbx_strand_id
1 'polypeptide(L)'
;MKRSVTTAAILGAAVFVSGCATYYQVKEPAGGQTYYTTDIEETRQGAVKFKDGKSGATITLQNSEIREIDDDEYEKGISQPAAPQK
;
A
#
# COMPACT_ATOMS: atom_id res chain seq x y z
N MET A 1 -9.94 37.77 36.52
CA MET A 1 -8.56 37.24 36.39
C MET A 1 -8.69 35.72 36.25
N LYS A 2 -8.77 35.16 35.03
CA LYS A 2 -7.69 34.64 34.17
C LYS A 2 -6.92 33.44 34.76
N ARG A 3 -6.96 32.34 33.98
CA ARG A 3 -6.10 31.13 33.88
C ARG A 3 -6.87 29.85 34.21
N SER A 4 -6.84 28.77 33.45
CA SER A 4 -6.32 28.46 32.11
C SER A 4 -6.90 27.07 31.72
N VAL A 5 -7.02 26.86 30.42
CA VAL A 5 -7.49 25.66 29.70
C VAL A 5 -6.78 24.36 30.15
N THR A 6 -7.55 23.27 30.31
CA THR A 6 -7.02 21.90 30.21
C THR A 6 -7.89 21.12 29.22
N THR A 7 -7.42 21.08 27.98
CA THR A 7 -7.92 20.25 26.89
C THR A 7 -7.76 18.78 27.27
N ALA A 8 -8.86 18.08 27.50
CA ALA A 8 -8.87 16.63 27.65
C ALA A 8 -8.67 16.00 26.25
N ALA A 9 -7.42 15.67 25.94
CA ALA A 9 -7.07 14.86 24.79
C ALA A 9 -7.61 13.43 24.99
N ILE A 10 -8.65 13.07 24.24
CA ILE A 10 -9.12 11.69 24.15
C ILE A 10 -8.06 10.93 23.35
N LEU A 11 -7.27 10.12 24.06
CA LEU A 11 -6.36 9.14 23.47
C LEU A 11 -7.18 8.18 22.59
N GLY A 12 -7.06 8.33 21.27
CA GLY A 12 -7.54 7.34 20.32
C GLY A 12 -6.74 6.06 20.50
N ALA A 13 -7.41 5.03 21.01
CA ALA A 13 -6.89 3.67 21.03
C ALA A 13 -6.67 3.22 19.58
N ALA A 14 -5.43 3.32 19.10
CA ALA A 14 -5.01 2.68 17.87
C ALA A 14 -4.99 1.17 18.13
N VAL A 15 -6.06 0.50 17.72
CA VAL A 15 -6.13 -0.96 17.70
C VAL A 15 -5.15 -1.42 16.63
N PHE A 16 -3.94 -1.81 17.04
CA PHE A 16 -3.02 -2.55 16.19
C PHE A 16 -3.65 -3.92 15.94
N VAL A 17 -4.44 -4.01 14.87
CA VAL A 17 -4.79 -5.29 14.28
C VAL A 17 -3.49 -5.82 13.68
N SER A 18 -2.78 -6.65 14.45
CA SER A 18 -1.78 -7.58 13.92
C SER A 18 -2.53 -8.68 13.16
N GLY A 19 -3.19 -8.31 12.08
CA GLY A 19 -3.67 -9.25 11.08
C GLY A 19 -2.45 -9.72 10.31
N CYS A 20 -2.41 -11.01 9.98
CA CYS A 20 -1.47 -11.53 9.00
C CYS A 20 -1.51 -10.58 7.79
N ALA A 21 -0.40 -9.91 7.50
CA ALA A 21 -0.34 -9.03 6.34
C ALA A 21 -0.52 -9.90 5.09
N THR A 22 -1.47 -9.52 4.24
CA THR A 22 -1.60 -10.12 2.92
C THR A 22 -0.72 -9.33 1.97
N TYR A 23 0.00 -10.02 1.08
CA TYR A 23 0.90 -9.37 0.14
C TYR A 23 0.35 -9.52 -1.26
N TYR A 24 0.51 -8.47 -2.07
CA TYR A 24 0.01 -8.42 -3.42
C TYR A 24 1.09 -7.96 -4.38
N GLN A 25 1.13 -8.61 -5.53
CA GLN A 25 1.78 -8.15 -6.74
C GLN A 25 0.72 -7.48 -7.62
N VAL A 26 1.00 -6.24 -8.03
CA VAL A 26 0.14 -5.48 -8.95
C VAL A 26 0.92 -5.20 -10.22
N LYS A 27 0.43 -5.72 -11.35
CA LYS A 27 1.08 -5.56 -12.66
C LYS A 27 0.30 -4.60 -13.52
N GLU A 28 1.00 -3.62 -14.10
CA GLU A 28 0.40 -2.71 -15.08
C GLU A 28 -0.03 -3.44 -16.35
N PRO A 29 -1.14 -3.02 -16.97
CA PRO A 29 -1.55 -3.51 -18.27
C PRO A 29 -0.49 -3.19 -19.34
N ALA A 30 -0.58 -3.88 -20.48
CA ALA A 30 0.32 -3.70 -21.63
C ALA A 30 1.81 -3.99 -21.38
N GLY A 31 2.14 -4.74 -20.31
CA GLY A 31 3.52 -5.15 -20.02
C GLY A 31 4.33 -4.10 -19.26
N GLY A 32 3.65 -3.20 -18.54
CA GLY A 32 4.28 -2.15 -17.74
C GLY A 32 4.92 -2.66 -16.44
N GLN A 33 5.10 -1.73 -15.49
CA GLN A 33 5.78 -1.98 -14.22
C GLN A 33 5.00 -2.94 -13.32
N THR A 34 5.77 -3.73 -12.57
CA THR A 34 5.25 -4.57 -11.49
C THR A 34 5.51 -3.87 -10.16
N TYR A 35 4.47 -3.77 -9.35
CA TYR A 35 4.47 -3.16 -8.03
C TYR A 35 4.12 -4.21 -6.98
N TYR A 36 4.45 -3.89 -5.73
CA TYR A 36 4.22 -4.75 -4.59
C TYR A 36 3.54 -3.92 -3.50
N THR A 37 2.50 -4.44 -2.87
CA THR A 37 1.75 -3.74 -1.81
C THR A 37 1.21 -4.74 -0.79
N THR A 38 0.94 -4.29 0.42
CA THR A 38 0.20 -5.08 1.43
C THR A 38 -1.30 -4.81 1.42
N ASP A 39 -1.72 -3.74 0.71
CA ASP A 39 -3.09 -3.27 0.72
C ASP A 39 -3.51 -2.77 -0.67
N ILE A 40 -4.75 -3.06 -1.04
CA ILE A 40 -5.36 -2.64 -2.29
C ILE A 40 -6.70 -1.97 -1.98
N GLU A 41 -6.86 -0.74 -2.45
CA GLU A 41 -8.12 0.00 -2.40
C GLU A 41 -8.75 0.03 -3.79
N GLU A 42 -9.83 -0.72 -3.98
CA GLU A 42 -10.60 -0.64 -5.22
C GLU A 42 -11.42 0.65 -5.28
N THR A 43 -11.39 1.31 -6.44
CA THR A 43 -12.16 2.51 -6.73
C THR A 43 -13.41 2.15 -7.53
N ARG A 44 -14.45 3.00 -7.46
CA ARG A 44 -15.75 2.79 -8.12
C ARG A 44 -15.71 2.64 -9.65
N GLN A 45 -14.55 2.89 -10.29
CA GLN A 45 -14.38 2.83 -11.74
C GLN A 45 -13.47 1.67 -12.20
N GLY A 46 -13.21 0.68 -11.34
CA GLY A 46 -12.35 -0.46 -11.69
C GLY A 46 -10.85 -0.16 -11.68
N ALA A 47 -10.46 1.02 -11.15
CA ALA A 47 -9.08 1.30 -10.80
C ALA A 47 -8.79 0.76 -9.41
N VAL A 48 -7.53 0.39 -9.17
CA VAL A 48 -7.02 0.13 -7.84
C VAL A 48 -6.02 1.19 -7.43
N LYS A 49 -6.12 1.63 -6.19
CA LYS A 49 -5.19 2.55 -5.55
C LYS A 49 -4.45 1.80 -4.46
N PHE A 50 -3.13 1.86 -4.47
CA PHE A 50 -2.29 1.14 -3.52
C PHE A 50 -1.02 1.93 -3.22
N LYS A 51 -0.33 1.55 -2.15
CA LYS A 51 0.96 2.12 -1.79
C LYS A 51 2.06 1.16 -2.23
N ASP A 52 2.93 1.60 -3.11
CA ASP A 52 4.08 0.80 -3.52
C ASP A 52 5.01 0.55 -2.33
N GLY A 53 5.24 -0.71 -2.01
CA GLY A 53 6.06 -1.17 -0.90
C GLY A 53 7.53 -0.81 -1.07
N LYS A 54 8.01 -0.64 -2.32
CA LYS A 54 9.39 -0.22 -2.59
C LYS A 54 9.59 1.27 -2.29
N SER A 55 8.84 2.13 -2.99
CA SER A 55 9.06 3.58 -2.99
C SER A 55 8.23 4.33 -1.94
N GLY A 56 7.18 3.70 -1.42
CA GLY A 56 6.18 4.33 -0.57
C GLY A 56 5.20 5.24 -1.32
N ALA A 57 5.29 5.33 -2.65
CA ALA A 57 4.42 6.16 -3.47
C ALA A 57 3.00 5.57 -3.56
N THR A 58 1.98 6.44 -3.55
CA THR A 58 0.60 6.03 -3.84
C THR A 58 0.39 6.01 -5.35
N ILE A 59 0.05 4.85 -5.87
CA ILE A 59 -0.17 4.61 -7.31
C ILE A 59 -1.64 4.23 -7.51
N THR A 60 -2.23 4.74 -8.59
CA THR A 60 -3.58 4.36 -9.04
C THR A 60 -3.48 3.76 -10.42
N LEU A 61 -3.84 2.48 -10.57
CA LEU A 61 -3.80 1.77 -11.84
C LEU A 61 -5.20 1.35 -12.28
N GLN A 62 -5.46 1.47 -13.58
CA GLN A 62 -6.66 0.96 -14.23
C GLN A 62 -6.33 -0.37 -14.92
N ASN A 63 -7.24 -1.35 -14.87
CA ASN A 63 -7.06 -2.66 -15.52
C ASN A 63 -5.76 -3.39 -15.13
N SER A 64 -5.31 -3.26 -13.88
CA SER A 64 -4.14 -3.98 -13.38
C SER A 64 -4.46 -5.45 -13.14
N GLU A 65 -3.47 -6.31 -13.37
CA GLU A 65 -3.52 -7.70 -12.91
C GLU A 65 -3.00 -7.76 -11.47
N ILE A 66 -3.83 -8.26 -10.56
CA ILE A 66 -3.53 -8.34 -9.14
C ILE A 66 -3.40 -9.81 -8.77
N ARG A 67 -2.29 -10.16 -8.12
CA ARG A 67 -2.03 -11.51 -7.62
C ARG A 67 -1.62 -11.44 -6.16
N GLU A 68 -2.27 -12.23 -5.32
CA GLU A 68 -1.80 -12.45 -3.95
C GLU A 68 -0.51 -13.28 -3.99
N ILE A 69 0.45 -12.89 -3.17
CA ILE A 69 1.78 -13.51 -3.07
C ILE A 69 2.10 -13.74 -1.59
N ASP A 70 3.14 -14.52 -1.34
CA ASP A 70 3.68 -14.69 0.02
C ASP A 70 4.66 -13.56 0.40
N ASP A 71 5.03 -13.54 1.67
CA ASP A 71 6.00 -12.60 2.24
C ASP A 71 7.36 -12.67 1.52
N ASP A 72 7.82 -13.89 1.24
CA ASP A 72 9.10 -14.14 0.54
C ASP A 72 9.13 -13.52 -0.87
N GLU A 73 8.06 -13.65 -1.66
CA GLU A 73 7.92 -13.03 -2.98
C GLU A 73 7.83 -11.50 -2.86
N TYR A 74 7.16 -10.99 -1.83
CA TYR A 74 7.05 -9.55 -1.58
C TYR A 74 8.41 -8.94 -1.26
N GLU A 75 9.14 -9.51 -0.30
CA GLU A 75 10.47 -9.06 0.10
C GLU A 75 11.45 -9.06 -1.08
N LYS A 76 11.43 -10.11 -1.90
CA LYS A 76 12.22 -10.18 -3.15
C LYS A 76 11.82 -9.07 -4.11
N GLY A 77 10.53 -8.83 -4.29
CA GLY A 77 9.98 -7.82 -5.19
C GLY A 77 10.37 -6.37 -4.83
N ILE A 78 10.34 -6.04 -3.54
CA ILE A 78 10.70 -4.69 -3.07
C ILE A 78 12.21 -4.49 -2.99
N SER A 79 12.99 -5.54 -2.70
CA SER A 79 14.44 -5.49 -2.55
C SER A 79 15.17 -5.37 -3.89
N GLN A 80 14.59 -5.88 -4.97
CA GLN A 80 15.18 -5.79 -6.29
C GLN A 80 14.93 -4.38 -6.85
N PRO A 81 15.95 -3.56 -7.17
CA PRO A 81 15.74 -2.22 -7.71
C PRO A 81 14.82 -2.32 -8.93
N ALA A 82 13.82 -1.43 -9.02
CA ALA A 82 12.86 -1.42 -10.12
C ALA A 82 13.70 -1.30 -11.39
N ALA A 83 13.74 -2.37 -12.18
CA ALA A 83 14.58 -2.39 -13.36
C ALA A 83 14.19 -1.16 -14.20
N PRO A 84 15.14 -0.27 -14.55
CA PRO A 84 14.82 0.85 -15.42
C PRO A 84 14.30 0.27 -16.73
N GLN A 85 13.00 0.46 -16.96
CA GLN A 85 12.39 0.07 -18.22
C GLN A 85 12.92 1.03 -19.28
N LYS A 86 13.68 0.48 -20.23
CA LYS A 86 14.22 1.23 -21.36
C LYS A 86 13.13 1.67 -22.31
#